data_AF-A0A0D5ZK53-F1
#
_entry.id   AF-A0A0D5ZK53-F1
#
_cell.length_a   1.000
_cell.length_b   1.000
_cell.length_c   1.000
_cell.angle_alpha   90.00
_cell.angle_beta   90.00
_cell.angle_gamma   90.00
#
_symmetry.space_group_name_H-M   'P 1'
#
loop_
_entity.id
_entity.type
_entity.pdbx_description
1 polymer ?
#
loop_
_entity_poly.entity_id
_entity_poly.type
_entity_poly.pdbx_seq_one_letter_code
_entity_poly.pdbx_strand_id
1 'polypeptide(L)'
;MSKKRMSKGLKSALLIGGFIASAGFFAGTITMVHYSKATKEVTLNDFTLLQSDAFKKRIKNELASDYATYQNTFSKAKSASYFEDNFIFSSLKNQNQLAAQDLALIGPKGELLNVFNNGEVNFYFDSYANNLEGKLFIVVTIAPKSKTDKNKQVATFEIDGFKKLTLSDISENMFVSSVTEKAAEFETHENFEAFKNAYQNLETEAQKAEFLSKHFNFEASKFAQINLAESNLVFVSDNNVVFNLVLNAKVDAAKTDKLINVEVDKQINTRATYEYAIQFFNVKKLFTNFRATVVNKENGGKITVDELKASYVKNSHKFSKLNLENLPEGYDASFDPEVGEDENNYILSYSVFKNPDARTVLYMSKLKLSKDLFALTNASDSSATANNAANNESAEASGH
;
A
#
# COMPACT_ATOMS: atom_id res chain seq x y z
N MET A 1 9.98 -67.74 41.64
CA MET A 1 10.35 -68.25 40.30
C MET A 1 10.26 -67.12 39.30
N SER A 2 11.38 -66.79 38.68
CA SER A 2 11.62 -65.64 37.81
C SER A 2 11.70 -66.12 36.37
N LYS A 3 11.06 -65.43 35.42
CA LYS A 3 11.51 -65.39 34.01
C LYS A 3 11.36 -64.00 33.40
N LYS A 4 12.49 -63.28 33.44
CA LYS A 4 12.97 -62.29 32.48
C LYS A 4 13.03 -62.85 31.04
N ARG A 5 12.80 -61.98 30.05
CA ARG A 5 13.52 -61.85 28.74
C ARG A 5 12.94 -60.61 28.04
N MET A 6 13.52 -59.41 28.10
CA MET A 6 14.75 -58.88 27.47
C MET A 6 14.87 -59.10 25.96
N SER A 7 14.71 -57.99 25.22
CA SER A 7 15.72 -57.34 24.37
C SER A 7 16.65 -58.23 23.56
N LYS A 8 16.66 -58.00 22.24
CA LYS A 8 17.89 -57.95 21.43
C LYS A 8 17.60 -57.20 20.13
N GLY A 9 18.20 -56.02 20.01
CA GLY A 9 18.59 -55.50 18.71
C GLY A 9 19.97 -56.02 18.30
N LEU A 10 20.30 -55.67 17.05
CA LEU A 10 21.61 -55.27 16.56
C LEU A 10 22.56 -56.34 15.98
N LYS A 11 22.92 -56.09 14.70
CA LYS A 11 24.24 -56.29 14.04
C LYS A 11 24.71 -57.75 13.83
N SER A 12 25.38 -58.17 12.76
CA SER A 12 26.07 -57.55 11.62
C SER A 12 26.40 -58.69 10.63
N ALA A 13 26.61 -58.38 9.36
CA ALA A 13 27.70 -58.98 8.58
C ALA A 13 28.13 -58.01 7.47
N LEU A 14 29.17 -57.25 7.82
CA LEU A 14 30.08 -56.52 6.94
C LEU A 14 31.16 -57.50 6.44
N LEU A 15 31.92 -57.10 5.40
CA LEU A 15 33.32 -57.46 5.01
C LEU A 15 33.39 -57.87 3.52
N ILE A 16 34.32 -57.42 2.65
CA ILE A 16 35.56 -56.60 2.71
C ILE A 16 35.79 -55.99 1.32
N GLY A 17 36.41 -54.81 1.27
CA GLY A 17 37.18 -54.34 0.12
C GLY A 17 37.55 -52.86 0.25
N GLY A 18 38.65 -52.56 0.95
CA GLY A 18 39.06 -51.19 1.29
C GLY A 18 40.10 -50.53 0.37
N PHE A 19 40.15 -49.20 0.50
CA PHE A 19 41.19 -48.20 0.15
C PHE A 19 41.57 -48.06 -1.34
N ILE A 20 41.64 -46.85 -1.94
CA ILE A 20 42.57 -45.73 -1.64
C ILE A 20 41.87 -44.35 -1.72
N ALA A 21 42.35 -43.41 -0.91
CA ALA A 21 41.98 -42.00 -0.85
C ALA A 21 42.61 -41.17 -1.98
N SER A 22 41.90 -40.16 -2.47
CA SER A 22 42.50 -38.85 -2.78
C SER A 22 41.44 -37.75 -2.79
N ALA A 23 41.86 -36.59 -2.29
CA ALA A 23 41.08 -35.39 -2.11
C ALA A 23 40.55 -34.84 -3.44
N GLY A 24 39.32 -34.32 -3.40
CA GLY A 24 38.73 -33.56 -4.49
C GLY A 24 37.58 -32.73 -3.96
N PHE A 25 37.86 -31.45 -3.71
CA PHE A 25 36.86 -30.41 -3.52
C PHE A 25 35.84 -30.51 -4.66
N PHE A 26 34.58 -30.80 -4.35
CA PHE A 26 33.47 -30.50 -5.25
C PHE A 26 32.37 -29.85 -4.42
N ALA A 27 32.05 -28.61 -4.80
CA ALA A 27 30.84 -27.93 -4.40
C ALA A 27 29.66 -28.82 -4.83
N GLY A 28 29.09 -29.54 -3.87
CA GLY A 28 27.99 -30.45 -4.11
C GLY A 28 26.70 -29.68 -4.30
N THR A 29 26.23 -29.57 -5.54
CA THR A 29 24.81 -29.48 -5.86
C THR A 29 24.12 -30.69 -5.22
N ILE A 30 23.16 -30.47 -4.32
CA ILE A 30 22.31 -31.56 -3.84
C ILE A 30 21.18 -31.70 -4.85
N THR A 31 21.37 -32.59 -5.80
CA THR A 31 20.29 -33.20 -6.57
C THR A 31 19.53 -34.14 -5.62
N MET A 32 18.20 -33.97 -5.48
CA MET A 32 17.38 -34.83 -4.62
C MET A 32 17.11 -36.14 -5.36
N VAL A 33 18.00 -37.11 -5.18
CA VAL A 33 18.06 -38.33 -5.99
C VAL A 33 17.09 -39.41 -5.48
N HIS A 34 16.19 -39.87 -6.36
CA HIS A 34 15.59 -41.20 -6.27
C HIS A 34 16.30 -42.13 -7.27
N TYR A 35 16.97 -43.18 -6.78
CA TYR A 35 17.82 -44.03 -7.61
C TYR A 35 17.03 -45.16 -8.30
N SER A 36 17.00 -45.16 -9.63
CA SER A 36 17.01 -46.40 -10.43
C SER A 36 17.95 -46.22 -11.62
N LYS A 37 18.88 -47.15 -11.81
CA LYS A 37 19.90 -47.14 -12.88
C LYS A 37 19.22 -47.02 -14.25
N ALA A 38 19.60 -45.98 -15.01
CA ALA A 38 19.34 -45.73 -16.44
C ALA A 38 18.28 -44.69 -16.86
N THR A 39 17.79 -43.78 -16.01
CA THR A 39 16.93 -42.68 -16.49
C THR A 39 17.28 -41.31 -15.91
N LYS A 40 17.17 -40.27 -16.75
CA LYS A 40 17.23 -38.84 -16.42
C LYS A 40 16.59 -38.57 -15.05
N GLU A 41 17.26 -37.79 -14.21
CA GLU A 41 16.75 -37.38 -12.90
C GLU A 41 15.47 -36.55 -13.06
N VAL A 42 14.42 -36.90 -12.31
CA VAL A 42 13.09 -36.26 -12.41
C VAL A 42 13.10 -34.98 -11.59
N THR A 43 12.79 -33.86 -12.22
CA THR A 43 12.64 -32.54 -11.60
C THR A 43 11.19 -32.10 -11.63
N LEU A 44 10.84 -31.09 -10.83
CA LEU A 44 9.47 -30.56 -10.83
C LEU A 44 9.01 -30.06 -12.22
N ASN A 45 9.94 -29.58 -13.05
CA ASN A 45 9.65 -29.14 -14.41
C ASN A 45 9.31 -30.28 -15.39
N ASP A 46 9.58 -31.54 -15.02
CA ASP A 46 9.21 -32.70 -15.85
C ASP A 46 7.73 -33.12 -15.65
N PHE A 47 7.00 -32.50 -14.72
CA PHE A 47 5.59 -32.79 -14.45
C PHE A 47 4.65 -32.05 -15.39
N THR A 48 3.50 -32.65 -15.69
CA THR A 48 2.41 -32.03 -16.45
C THR A 48 1.16 -31.94 -15.60
N LEU A 49 0.46 -30.80 -15.68
CA LEU A 49 -0.80 -30.59 -14.99
C LEU A 49 -1.95 -31.29 -15.73
N LEU A 50 -2.62 -32.19 -15.03
CA LEU A 50 -3.84 -32.85 -15.47
C LEU A 50 -5.06 -32.25 -14.76
N GLN A 51 -6.16 -32.20 -15.51
CA GLN A 51 -7.44 -31.67 -15.07
C GLN A 51 -8.53 -32.70 -15.40
N SER A 52 -9.42 -33.01 -14.46
CA SER A 52 -10.56 -33.89 -14.74
C SER A 52 -11.60 -33.20 -15.62
N ASP A 53 -12.42 -33.99 -16.32
CA ASP A 53 -13.50 -33.47 -17.16
C ASP A 53 -14.56 -32.73 -16.34
N ALA A 54 -14.80 -33.19 -15.10
CA ALA A 54 -15.70 -32.53 -14.16
C ALA A 54 -15.19 -31.12 -13.80
N PHE A 55 -13.88 -30.99 -13.52
CA PHE A 55 -13.24 -29.71 -13.25
C PHE A 55 -13.34 -28.77 -14.45
N LYS A 56 -12.92 -29.24 -15.64
CA LYS A 56 -12.98 -28.47 -16.90
C LYS A 56 -14.39 -27.96 -17.24
N LYS A 57 -15.43 -28.73 -16.90
CA LYS A 57 -16.83 -28.31 -17.11
C LYS A 57 -17.26 -27.24 -16.11
N ARG A 58 -16.84 -27.36 -14.85
CA ARG A 58 -17.22 -26.45 -13.76
C ARG A 58 -16.57 -25.07 -13.91
N ILE A 59 -15.26 -25.02 -14.16
CA ILE A 59 -14.49 -23.76 -14.17
C ILE A 59 -14.94 -22.76 -15.25
N LYS A 60 -15.61 -23.22 -16.31
CA LYS A 60 -16.18 -22.34 -17.35
C LYS A 60 -17.18 -21.31 -16.82
N ASN A 61 -17.73 -21.53 -15.63
CA ASN A 61 -18.69 -20.64 -14.98
C ASN A 61 -18.12 -19.96 -13.73
N GLU A 62 -16.86 -20.20 -13.39
CA GLU A 62 -16.19 -19.71 -12.18
C GLU A 62 -15.03 -18.80 -12.58
N LEU A 63 -14.72 -17.79 -11.79
CA LEU A 63 -13.58 -16.91 -12.05
C LEU A 63 -12.31 -17.59 -11.57
N ALA A 64 -11.18 -17.33 -12.23
CA ALA A 64 -9.89 -17.84 -11.77
C ALA A 64 -9.55 -17.32 -10.35
N SER A 65 -9.98 -16.09 -10.02
CA SER A 65 -9.81 -15.52 -8.67
C SER A 65 -10.55 -16.29 -7.57
N ASP A 66 -11.55 -17.12 -7.88
CA ASP A 66 -12.19 -18.01 -6.90
C ASP A 66 -11.23 -19.11 -6.43
N TYR A 67 -10.14 -19.32 -7.16
CA TYR A 67 -9.09 -20.29 -6.87
C TYR A 67 -7.77 -19.64 -6.47
N ALA A 68 -7.61 -18.32 -6.57
CA ALA A 68 -6.34 -17.64 -6.31
C ALA A 68 -6.05 -17.45 -4.81
N THR A 69 -4.81 -17.75 -4.41
CA THR A 69 -4.31 -17.55 -3.03
C THR A 69 -4.05 -16.08 -2.73
N TYR A 70 -3.61 -15.32 -3.76
CA TYR A 70 -3.27 -13.90 -3.65
C TYR A 70 -4.16 -13.04 -4.54
N GLN A 71 -4.33 -11.78 -4.13
CA GLN A 71 -5.15 -10.80 -4.86
C GLN A 71 -6.53 -11.39 -5.18
N ASN A 72 -7.20 -11.97 -4.19
CA ASN A 72 -8.55 -12.48 -4.39
C ASN A 72 -9.52 -11.30 -4.49
N THR A 73 -9.83 -10.91 -5.72
CA THR A 73 -10.80 -9.85 -5.96
C THR A 73 -12.17 -10.19 -5.33
N PHE A 74 -12.49 -11.47 -5.17
CA PHE A 74 -13.74 -11.94 -4.60
C PHE A 74 -13.50 -12.81 -3.36
N SER A 75 -14.40 -12.73 -2.37
CA SER A 75 -14.23 -13.27 -1.01
C SER A 75 -14.23 -14.81 -0.89
N LYS A 76 -14.19 -15.55 -2.01
CA LYS A 76 -14.38 -17.01 -2.05
C LYS A 76 -13.14 -17.81 -2.52
N ALA A 77 -11.94 -17.28 -2.32
CA ALA A 77 -10.71 -18.02 -2.65
C ALA A 77 -10.68 -19.40 -1.97
N LYS A 78 -10.37 -20.45 -2.73
CA LYS A 78 -10.00 -21.77 -2.17
C LYS A 78 -8.75 -21.62 -1.30
N SER A 79 -8.70 -22.34 -0.18
CA SER A 79 -7.55 -22.37 0.72
C SER A 79 -6.36 -23.11 0.09
N ALA A 80 -5.15 -22.85 0.58
CA ALA A 80 -3.95 -23.60 0.16
C ALA A 80 -4.11 -25.13 0.34
N SER A 81 -4.90 -25.57 1.33
CA SER A 81 -5.21 -26.98 1.56
C SER A 81 -5.97 -27.63 0.38
N TYR A 82 -6.76 -26.88 -0.38
CA TYR A 82 -7.41 -27.41 -1.58
C TYR A 82 -6.36 -27.88 -2.61
N PHE A 83 -5.30 -27.11 -2.81
CA PHE A 83 -4.22 -27.49 -3.73
C PHE A 83 -3.39 -28.64 -3.17
N GLU A 84 -3.10 -28.64 -1.87
CA GLU A 84 -2.40 -29.74 -1.22
C GLU A 84 -3.16 -31.06 -1.39
N ASP A 85 -4.47 -31.09 -1.12
CA ASP A 85 -5.30 -32.30 -1.26
C ASP A 85 -5.39 -32.83 -2.71
N ASN A 86 -5.27 -31.93 -3.70
CA ASN A 86 -5.27 -32.32 -5.12
C ASN A 86 -3.88 -32.77 -5.62
N PHE A 87 -2.79 -32.33 -4.98
CA PHE A 87 -1.43 -32.55 -5.49
C PHE A 87 -0.59 -33.51 -4.65
N ILE A 88 -0.89 -33.66 -3.36
CA ILE A 88 -0.17 -34.52 -2.42
C ILE A 88 -1.13 -35.55 -1.84
N PHE A 89 -0.92 -36.82 -2.19
CA PHE A 89 -1.84 -37.89 -1.82
C PHE A 89 -1.36 -38.65 -0.58
N SER A 90 -2.27 -38.96 0.35
CA SER A 90 -1.96 -39.79 1.53
C SER A 90 -1.76 -41.28 1.20
N SER A 91 -2.17 -41.72 0.01
CA SER A 91 -2.08 -43.10 -0.47
C SER A 91 -2.00 -43.12 -2.00
N LEU A 92 -1.43 -44.19 -2.56
CA LEU A 92 -1.40 -44.41 -4.00
C LEU A 92 -2.82 -44.41 -4.57
N LYS A 93 -3.06 -43.56 -5.57
CA LYS A 93 -4.35 -43.47 -6.27
C LYS A 93 -4.29 -44.26 -7.57
N ASN A 94 -5.33 -45.03 -7.86
CA ASN A 94 -5.51 -45.64 -9.19
C ASN A 94 -6.07 -44.61 -10.19
N GLN A 95 -6.09 -44.96 -11.48
CA GLN A 95 -6.50 -44.05 -12.55
C GLN A 95 -7.95 -43.54 -12.38
N ASN A 96 -8.87 -44.37 -11.90
CA ASN A 96 -10.26 -43.96 -11.64
C ASN A 96 -10.35 -42.96 -10.49
N GLN A 97 -9.52 -43.13 -9.45
CA GLN A 97 -9.44 -42.21 -8.32
C GLN A 97 -8.78 -40.88 -8.68
N LEU A 98 -7.77 -40.90 -9.57
CA LEU A 98 -7.16 -39.69 -10.12
C LEU A 98 -8.14 -38.93 -11.03
N ALA A 99 -8.94 -39.64 -11.82
CA ALA A 99 -9.98 -39.04 -12.67
C ALA A 99 -11.09 -38.32 -11.87
N ALA A 100 -11.24 -38.66 -10.58
CA ALA A 100 -12.18 -38.01 -9.67
C ALA A 100 -11.58 -36.78 -8.95
N GLN A 101 -10.27 -36.54 -9.05
CA GLN A 101 -9.63 -35.32 -8.53
C GLN A 101 -9.82 -34.17 -9.51
N ASP A 102 -9.92 -32.95 -9.00
CA ASP A 102 -10.03 -31.79 -9.87
C ASP A 102 -8.72 -31.58 -10.65
N LEU A 103 -7.59 -31.72 -9.95
CA LEU A 103 -6.24 -31.50 -10.47
C LEU A 103 -5.30 -32.64 -10.05
N ALA A 104 -4.27 -32.90 -10.86
CA ALA A 104 -3.14 -33.74 -10.51
C ALA A 104 -1.88 -33.30 -11.28
N LEU A 105 -0.70 -33.52 -10.71
CA LEU A 105 0.57 -33.35 -11.41
C LEU A 105 1.19 -34.71 -11.66
N ILE A 106 1.44 -35.05 -12.94
CA ILE A 106 1.95 -36.35 -13.35
C ILE A 106 3.27 -36.20 -14.11
N GLY A 107 4.28 -36.94 -13.65
CA GLY A 107 5.61 -37.04 -14.26
C GLY A 107 5.65 -37.94 -15.51
N PRO A 108 6.79 -38.01 -16.21
CA PRO A 108 6.90 -38.66 -17.52
C PRO A 108 6.57 -40.16 -17.53
N LYS A 109 6.68 -40.86 -16.39
CA LYS A 109 6.34 -42.28 -16.26
C LYS A 109 5.12 -42.51 -15.38
N GLY A 110 4.28 -41.50 -15.18
CA GLY A 110 3.11 -41.59 -14.33
C GLY A 110 3.38 -41.29 -12.85
N GLU A 111 4.55 -40.77 -12.50
CA GLU A 111 4.88 -40.42 -11.12
C GLU A 111 3.99 -39.29 -10.60
N LEU A 112 3.55 -39.36 -9.34
CA LEU A 112 2.87 -38.26 -8.65
C LEU A 112 3.89 -37.43 -7.86
N LEU A 113 3.58 -36.17 -7.51
CA LEU A 113 4.49 -35.31 -6.74
C LEU A 113 5.01 -35.93 -5.43
N ASN A 114 4.26 -36.89 -4.89
CA ASN A 114 4.66 -37.75 -3.77
C ASN A 114 6.06 -38.36 -3.90
N VAL A 115 6.62 -38.53 -5.11
CA VAL A 115 7.99 -39.03 -5.29
C VAL A 115 9.06 -38.14 -4.61
N PHE A 116 8.76 -36.86 -4.40
CA PHE A 116 9.63 -35.94 -3.66
C PHE A 116 9.39 -35.97 -2.14
N ASN A 117 8.30 -36.60 -1.66
CA ASN A 117 7.94 -36.60 -0.25
C ASN A 117 8.69 -37.71 0.52
N ASN A 118 9.93 -37.43 0.91
CA ASN A 118 10.80 -38.32 1.68
C ASN A 118 10.84 -38.00 3.20
N GLY A 119 9.98 -37.10 3.67
CA GLY A 119 9.96 -36.62 5.05
C GLY A 119 10.92 -35.44 5.33
N GLU A 120 11.76 -35.03 4.38
CA GLU A 120 12.77 -33.99 4.54
C GLU A 120 12.43 -32.67 3.82
N VAL A 121 11.31 -32.64 3.09
CA VAL A 121 10.85 -31.47 2.31
C VAL A 121 9.49 -30.96 2.77
N ASN A 122 9.22 -29.70 2.49
CA ASN A 122 7.90 -29.06 2.56
C ASN A 122 7.44 -28.71 1.15
N PHE A 123 6.13 -28.84 0.92
CA PHE A 123 5.46 -28.39 -0.30
C PHE A 123 4.70 -27.10 0.00
N TYR A 124 4.75 -26.15 -0.93
CA TYR A 124 3.95 -24.93 -0.87
C TYR A 124 3.26 -24.72 -2.21
N PHE A 125 2.01 -24.25 -2.13
CA PHE A 125 1.13 -24.05 -3.28
C PHE A 125 0.57 -22.62 -3.24
N ASP A 126 1.04 -21.81 -4.18
CA ASP A 126 0.51 -20.46 -4.39
C ASP A 126 -0.25 -20.42 -5.71
N SER A 127 -1.26 -19.57 -5.81
CA SER A 127 -2.02 -19.43 -7.04
C SER A 127 -2.42 -17.98 -7.32
N TYR A 128 -2.45 -17.64 -8.60
CA TYR A 128 -2.60 -16.29 -9.11
C TYR A 128 -3.56 -16.29 -10.31
N ALA A 129 -4.50 -15.36 -10.32
CA ALA A 129 -5.55 -15.30 -11.34
C ALA A 129 -5.23 -14.32 -12.47
N ASN A 130 -5.65 -14.69 -13.67
CA ASN A 130 -5.86 -13.78 -14.78
C ASN A 130 -7.34 -13.88 -15.19
N ASN A 131 -8.14 -12.99 -14.62
CA ASN A 131 -9.58 -12.93 -14.84
C ASN A 131 -9.94 -12.31 -16.20
N LEU A 132 -8.99 -11.63 -16.88
CA LEU A 132 -9.20 -11.10 -18.23
C LEU A 132 -9.08 -12.19 -19.30
N GLU A 133 -8.13 -13.10 -19.12
CA GLU A 133 -7.89 -14.22 -20.04
C GLU A 133 -8.62 -15.51 -19.63
N GLY A 134 -9.08 -15.60 -18.38
CA GLY A 134 -9.73 -16.80 -17.85
C GLY A 134 -8.71 -17.89 -17.51
N LYS A 135 -7.61 -17.51 -16.84
CA LYS A 135 -6.49 -18.40 -16.53
C LYS A 135 -6.13 -18.38 -15.05
N LEU A 136 -5.66 -19.51 -14.54
CA LEU A 136 -5.07 -19.65 -13.21
C LEU A 136 -3.64 -20.15 -13.33
N PHE A 137 -2.72 -19.46 -12.66
CA PHE A 137 -1.33 -19.90 -12.49
C PHE A 137 -1.18 -20.54 -11.12
N ILE A 138 -0.61 -21.74 -11.06
CA ILE A 138 -0.31 -22.47 -9.83
C ILE A 138 1.21 -22.59 -9.71
N VAL A 139 1.77 -21.99 -8.67
CA VAL A 139 3.19 -22.11 -8.34
C VAL A 139 3.35 -23.22 -7.31
N VAL A 140 4.11 -24.24 -7.67
CA VAL A 140 4.49 -25.32 -6.78
C VAL A 140 5.92 -25.08 -6.35
N THR A 141 6.13 -25.01 -5.04
CA THR A 141 7.45 -24.91 -4.42
C THR A 141 7.73 -26.18 -3.62
N ILE A 142 8.91 -26.76 -3.82
CA ILE A 142 9.46 -27.81 -2.97
C ILE A 142 10.70 -27.24 -2.29
N ALA A 143 10.71 -27.19 -0.96
CA ALA A 143 11.85 -26.69 -0.20
C ALA A 143 12.30 -27.69 0.88
N PRO A 144 13.60 -27.78 1.20
CA PRO A 144 14.07 -28.57 2.33
C PRO A 144 13.45 -28.07 3.65
N LYS A 145 13.24 -28.96 4.62
CA LYS A 145 12.88 -28.60 6.01
C LYS A 145 14.04 -27.93 6.75
N SER A 146 15.27 -28.10 6.28
CA SER A 146 16.42 -27.35 6.77
C SER A 146 16.34 -25.89 6.33
N LYS A 147 16.72 -24.94 7.19
CA LYS A 147 16.63 -23.49 6.96
C LYS A 147 17.56 -22.94 5.87
N THR A 148 18.13 -23.78 5.00
CA THR A 148 19.03 -23.33 3.93
C THR A 148 18.27 -23.27 2.62
N ASP A 149 18.08 -22.06 2.09
CA ASP A 149 17.40 -21.78 0.81
C ASP A 149 18.07 -22.41 -0.43
N LYS A 150 19.24 -23.04 -0.27
CA LYS A 150 20.12 -23.46 -1.37
C LYS A 150 19.59 -24.58 -2.27
N ASN A 151 18.44 -25.19 -2.01
CA ASN A 151 17.90 -26.31 -2.81
C ASN A 151 16.38 -26.24 -3.05
N LYS A 152 15.80 -25.04 -3.15
CA LYS A 152 14.39 -24.84 -3.48
C LYS A 152 14.13 -25.17 -4.96
N GLN A 153 13.14 -26.01 -5.26
CA GLN A 153 12.60 -26.17 -6.62
C GLN A 153 11.29 -25.37 -6.74
N VAL A 154 11.11 -24.68 -7.86
CA VAL A 154 9.90 -23.90 -8.15
C VAL A 154 9.50 -24.16 -9.59
N ALA A 155 8.23 -24.46 -9.82
CA ALA A 155 7.63 -24.52 -11.15
C ALA A 155 6.26 -23.84 -11.13
N THR A 156 5.88 -23.27 -12.27
CA THR A 156 4.57 -22.63 -12.47
C THR A 156 3.81 -23.41 -13.52
N PHE A 157 2.57 -23.78 -13.21
CA PHE A 157 1.66 -24.47 -14.10
C PHE A 157 0.46 -23.59 -14.42
N GLU A 158 -0.07 -23.71 -15.63
CA GLU A 158 -1.16 -22.87 -16.14
C GLU A 158 -2.42 -23.72 -16.37
N ILE A 159 -3.58 -23.17 -16.00
CA ILE A 159 -4.91 -23.70 -16.27
C ILE A 159 -5.68 -22.66 -17.06
N ASP A 160 -6.08 -23.02 -18.27
CA ASP A 160 -6.99 -22.24 -19.10
C ASP A 160 -8.46 -22.67 -18.93
N GLY A 161 -9.38 -21.78 -19.31
CA GLY A 161 -10.79 -22.11 -19.52
C GLY A 161 -11.73 -21.64 -18.41
N PHE A 162 -11.24 -20.82 -17.48
CA PHE A 162 -12.09 -20.13 -16.51
C PHE A 162 -12.99 -19.09 -17.19
N LYS A 163 -14.08 -18.72 -16.52
CA LYS A 163 -14.89 -17.58 -16.92
C LYS A 163 -14.03 -16.31 -16.93
N LYS A 164 -14.19 -15.48 -17.96
CA LYS A 164 -13.63 -14.13 -18.00
C LYS A 164 -14.52 -13.16 -17.23
N LEU A 165 -13.91 -12.23 -16.50
CA LEU A 165 -14.64 -11.23 -15.74
C LEU A 165 -15.50 -10.36 -16.66
N THR A 166 -16.72 -10.08 -16.22
CA THR A 166 -17.64 -9.14 -16.87
C THR A 166 -18.09 -8.07 -15.88
N LEU A 167 -18.70 -6.99 -16.37
CA LEU A 167 -19.18 -5.91 -15.51
C LEU A 167 -20.19 -6.40 -14.47
N SER A 168 -21.09 -7.32 -14.82
CA SER A 168 -22.09 -7.85 -13.88
C SER A 168 -21.47 -8.57 -12.69
N ASP A 169 -20.25 -9.10 -12.84
CA ASP A 169 -19.58 -9.83 -11.75
C ASP A 169 -18.98 -8.90 -10.69
N ILE A 170 -18.69 -7.64 -11.04
CA ILE A 170 -17.91 -6.73 -10.18
C ILE A 170 -18.59 -5.38 -9.90
N SER A 171 -19.61 -5.00 -10.67
CA SER A 171 -20.22 -3.66 -10.61
C SER A 171 -20.66 -3.22 -9.21
N GLU A 172 -21.27 -4.10 -8.41
CA GLU A 172 -21.69 -3.80 -7.02
C GLU A 172 -20.52 -3.46 -6.09
N ASN A 173 -19.32 -3.92 -6.43
CA ASN A 173 -18.11 -3.67 -5.68
C ASN A 173 -17.32 -2.46 -6.21
N MET A 174 -17.74 -1.84 -7.31
CA MET A 174 -17.10 -0.67 -7.91
C MET A 174 -17.82 0.61 -7.47
N PHE A 175 -17.28 1.27 -6.45
CA PHE A 175 -17.83 2.52 -5.92
C PHE A 175 -16.74 3.54 -5.56
N VAL A 176 -17.19 4.77 -5.31
CA VAL A 176 -16.37 5.87 -4.80
C VAL A 176 -16.54 5.92 -3.28
N SER A 177 -15.45 5.76 -2.55
CA SER A 177 -15.43 5.71 -1.09
C SER A 177 -15.49 7.11 -0.50
N SER A 178 -14.73 8.06 -1.06
CA SER A 178 -14.63 9.41 -0.53
C SER A 178 -14.16 10.42 -1.58
N VAL A 179 -14.48 11.69 -1.31
CA VAL A 179 -13.93 12.86 -2.01
C VAL A 179 -13.43 13.85 -0.97
N THR A 180 -12.22 14.36 -1.17
CA THR A 180 -11.60 15.34 -0.27
C THR A 180 -11.08 16.54 -1.06
N GLU A 181 -11.39 17.73 -0.58
CA GLU A 181 -10.90 18.99 -1.15
C GLU A 181 -9.39 19.16 -0.96
N LYS A 182 -8.72 19.71 -1.96
CA LYS A 182 -7.36 20.23 -1.86
C LYS A 182 -7.44 21.72 -1.55
N ALA A 183 -7.61 22.07 -0.27
CA ALA A 183 -7.92 23.43 0.19
C ALA A 183 -7.06 24.54 -0.45
N ALA A 184 -5.74 24.32 -0.57
CA ALA A 184 -4.82 25.29 -1.19
C ALA A 184 -5.19 25.66 -2.63
N GLU A 185 -5.79 24.74 -3.38
CA GLU A 185 -6.13 24.96 -4.79
C GLU A 185 -7.41 25.80 -4.94
N PHE A 186 -8.29 25.73 -3.93
CA PHE A 186 -9.49 26.56 -3.86
C PHE A 186 -9.21 28.02 -3.49
N GLU A 187 -8.07 28.34 -2.85
CA GLU A 187 -7.69 29.72 -2.53
C GLU A 187 -7.58 30.62 -3.76
N THR A 188 -7.30 30.03 -4.93
CA THR A 188 -7.20 30.74 -6.21
C THR A 188 -8.54 31.30 -6.70
N HIS A 189 -9.65 30.88 -6.10
CA HIS A 189 -11.00 31.35 -6.42
C HIS A 189 -11.55 32.24 -5.32
N GLU A 190 -12.13 33.37 -5.72
CA GLU A 190 -12.70 34.32 -4.76
C GLU A 190 -13.88 33.70 -3.99
N ASN A 191 -14.77 33.01 -4.69
CA ASN A 191 -16.00 32.40 -4.18
C ASN A 191 -16.40 31.19 -5.03
N PHE A 192 -17.49 30.52 -4.62
CA PHE A 192 -18.01 29.34 -5.31
C PHE A 192 -18.40 29.62 -6.77
N GLU A 193 -18.96 30.79 -7.07
CA GLU A 193 -19.36 31.15 -8.44
C GLU A 193 -18.13 31.33 -9.34
N ALA A 194 -17.05 31.91 -8.83
CA ALA A 194 -15.77 32.00 -9.55
C ALA A 194 -15.19 30.60 -9.86
N PHE A 195 -15.21 29.69 -8.89
CA PHE A 195 -14.80 28.29 -9.09
C PHE A 195 -15.66 27.57 -10.12
N LYS A 196 -16.98 27.74 -10.05
CA LYS A 196 -17.93 27.18 -11.01
C LYS A 196 -17.66 27.69 -12.42
N ASN A 197 -17.50 29.00 -12.59
CA ASN A 197 -17.19 29.60 -13.88
C ASN A 197 -15.85 29.10 -14.43
N ALA A 198 -14.84 28.96 -13.57
CA ALA A 198 -13.53 28.43 -13.97
C ALA A 198 -13.63 27.00 -14.53
N TYR A 199 -14.49 26.13 -13.96
CA TYR A 199 -14.72 24.79 -14.51
C TYR A 199 -15.58 24.81 -15.79
N GLN A 200 -16.67 25.60 -15.80
CA GLN A 200 -17.62 25.61 -16.91
C GLN A 200 -17.05 26.22 -18.20
N ASN A 201 -16.05 27.10 -18.07
CA ASN A 201 -15.35 27.70 -19.21
C ASN A 201 -14.27 26.78 -19.84
N LEU A 202 -14.05 25.58 -19.31
CA LEU A 202 -13.11 24.62 -19.89
C LEU A 202 -13.70 23.95 -21.13
N GLU A 203 -12.98 24.00 -22.23
CA GLU A 203 -13.46 23.56 -23.54
C GLU A 203 -13.28 22.06 -23.78
N THR A 204 -12.26 21.45 -23.17
CA THR A 204 -11.89 20.06 -23.42
C THR A 204 -12.05 19.16 -22.19
N GLU A 205 -12.30 17.87 -22.43
CA GLU A 205 -12.39 16.87 -21.36
C GLU A 205 -11.05 16.68 -20.62
N ALA A 206 -9.92 16.86 -21.32
CA ALA A 206 -8.60 16.82 -20.69
C ALA A 206 -8.41 17.94 -19.66
N GLN A 207 -8.82 19.17 -20.00
CA GLN A 207 -8.78 20.30 -19.06
C GLN A 207 -9.71 20.09 -17.87
N LYS A 208 -10.92 19.56 -18.09
CA LYS A 208 -11.85 19.24 -16.99
C LYS A 208 -11.29 18.17 -16.06
N ALA A 209 -10.67 17.13 -16.61
CA ALA A 209 -10.02 16.08 -15.83
C ALA A 209 -8.86 16.64 -15.00
N GLU A 210 -8.02 17.49 -15.60
CA GLU A 210 -6.93 18.20 -14.89
C GLU A 210 -7.51 19.06 -13.77
N PHE A 211 -8.56 19.85 -14.04
CA PHE A 211 -9.22 20.67 -13.04
C PHE A 211 -9.75 19.84 -11.86
N LEU A 212 -10.40 18.71 -12.12
CA LEU A 212 -10.87 17.81 -11.06
C LEU A 212 -9.72 17.24 -10.25
N SER A 213 -8.66 16.77 -10.91
CA SER A 213 -7.47 16.24 -10.25
C SER A 213 -6.72 17.31 -9.44
N LYS A 214 -6.79 18.56 -9.87
CA LYS A 214 -6.17 19.70 -9.18
C LYS A 214 -6.92 20.03 -7.91
N HIS A 215 -8.25 20.06 -7.91
CA HIS A 215 -9.02 20.53 -6.75
C HIS A 215 -9.46 19.42 -5.80
N PHE A 216 -9.52 18.16 -6.24
CA PHE A 216 -10.04 17.06 -5.43
C PHE A 216 -9.10 15.86 -5.40
N ASN A 217 -9.13 15.15 -4.27
CA ASN A 217 -8.68 13.77 -4.16
C ASN A 217 -9.93 12.88 -4.18
N PHE A 218 -9.87 11.80 -4.97
CA PHE A 218 -10.92 10.81 -5.01
C PHE A 218 -10.37 9.46 -4.56
N GLU A 219 -11.10 8.78 -3.69
CA GLU A 219 -10.81 7.41 -3.30
C GLU A 219 -11.90 6.49 -3.83
N ALA A 220 -11.51 5.49 -4.59
CA ALA A 220 -12.41 4.44 -5.05
C ALA A 220 -12.22 3.17 -4.21
N SER A 221 -13.18 2.25 -4.31
CA SER A 221 -13.03 0.88 -3.85
C SER A 221 -11.75 0.24 -4.43
N LYS A 222 -11.22 -0.80 -3.77
CA LYS A 222 -10.03 -1.52 -4.26
C LYS A 222 -10.18 -2.14 -5.65
N PHE A 223 -11.42 -2.25 -6.12
CA PHE A 223 -11.85 -2.86 -7.39
C PHE A 223 -12.02 -1.88 -8.54
N ALA A 224 -11.86 -0.59 -8.27
CA ALA A 224 -12.11 0.45 -9.24
C ALA A 224 -10.95 1.44 -9.33
N GLN A 225 -10.81 2.03 -10.50
CA GLN A 225 -10.02 3.23 -10.72
C GLN A 225 -10.90 4.26 -11.41
N ILE A 226 -10.88 5.50 -10.91
CA ILE A 226 -11.63 6.59 -11.53
C ILE A 226 -10.95 7.00 -12.83
N ASN A 227 -11.75 7.09 -13.90
CA ASN A 227 -11.37 7.63 -15.18
C ASN A 227 -11.83 9.09 -15.27
N LEU A 228 -10.99 10.01 -14.78
CA LEU A 228 -11.33 11.43 -14.76
C LEU A 228 -11.53 12.03 -16.15
N ALA A 229 -10.92 11.46 -17.20
CA ALA A 229 -11.06 11.92 -18.58
C ALA A 229 -12.46 11.68 -19.16
N GLU A 230 -13.24 10.78 -18.58
CA GLU A 230 -14.64 10.50 -18.97
C GLU A 230 -15.64 10.87 -17.87
N SER A 231 -15.15 11.52 -16.81
CA SER A 231 -15.94 11.96 -15.67
C SER A 231 -16.23 13.45 -15.77
N ASN A 232 -17.31 13.89 -15.14
CA ASN A 232 -17.64 15.32 -15.09
C ASN A 232 -18.19 15.75 -13.73
N LEU A 233 -18.29 17.07 -13.58
CA LEU A 233 -18.85 17.75 -12.43
C LEU A 233 -20.08 18.54 -12.85
N VAL A 234 -21.15 18.41 -12.08
CA VAL A 234 -22.37 19.18 -12.25
C VAL A 234 -22.61 20.02 -10.99
N PHE A 235 -22.98 21.28 -11.19
CA PHE A 235 -23.31 22.21 -10.11
C PHE A 235 -24.83 22.18 -9.90
N VAL A 236 -25.28 21.78 -8.71
CA VAL A 236 -26.71 21.55 -8.43
C VAL A 236 -27.30 22.68 -7.61
N SER A 237 -26.57 23.20 -6.62
CA SER A 237 -26.97 24.37 -5.83
C SER A 237 -25.75 25.07 -5.26
N ASP A 238 -25.97 26.10 -4.43
CA ASP A 238 -24.91 26.77 -3.69
C ASP A 238 -24.03 25.77 -2.94
N ASN A 239 -22.73 25.78 -3.27
CA ASN A 239 -21.70 24.89 -2.73
C ASN A 239 -21.92 23.39 -2.95
N ASN A 240 -23.00 22.94 -3.57
CA ASN A 240 -23.26 21.53 -3.81
C ASN A 240 -22.97 21.15 -5.25
N VAL A 241 -22.20 20.09 -5.41
CA VAL A 241 -21.82 19.52 -6.69
C VAL A 241 -22.11 18.03 -6.73
N VAL A 242 -22.28 17.52 -7.94
CA VAL A 242 -22.43 16.09 -8.21
C VAL A 242 -21.32 15.68 -9.15
N PHE A 243 -20.48 14.76 -8.70
CA PHE A 243 -19.49 14.11 -9.54
C PHE A 243 -20.13 12.93 -10.26
N ASN A 244 -20.18 12.98 -11.59
CA ASN A 244 -20.54 11.82 -12.41
C ASN A 244 -19.24 11.15 -12.85
N LEU A 245 -18.82 10.16 -12.09
CA LEU A 245 -17.52 9.50 -12.22
C LEU A 245 -17.65 8.22 -13.05
N VAL A 246 -16.75 8.03 -14.01
CA VAL A 246 -16.56 6.73 -14.68
C VAL A 246 -15.53 5.94 -13.90
N LEU A 247 -15.87 4.70 -13.55
CA LEU A 247 -15.03 3.77 -12.82
C LEU A 247 -14.63 2.63 -13.76
N ASN A 248 -13.33 2.43 -13.97
CA ASN A 248 -12.77 1.28 -14.67
C ASN A 248 -12.44 0.17 -13.66
N ALA A 249 -12.67 -1.09 -14.02
CA ALA A 249 -12.37 -2.21 -13.14
C ALA A 249 -10.86 -2.39 -12.97
N LYS A 250 -10.44 -2.65 -11.73
CA LYS A 250 -9.12 -3.17 -11.41
C LYS A 250 -9.21 -4.67 -11.28
N VAL A 251 -8.49 -5.39 -12.13
CA VAL A 251 -8.68 -6.82 -12.37
C VAL A 251 -7.35 -7.57 -12.23
N ASP A 252 -7.39 -8.73 -11.59
CA ASP A 252 -6.25 -9.65 -11.53
C ASP A 252 -5.90 -10.14 -12.94
N ALA A 253 -4.66 -9.90 -13.34
CA ALA A 253 -4.15 -10.12 -14.69
C ALA A 253 -2.76 -10.74 -14.62
N ALA A 254 -2.60 -11.79 -13.82
CA ALA A 254 -1.35 -12.52 -13.67
C ALA A 254 -0.79 -12.97 -15.03
N LYS A 255 0.54 -12.94 -15.16
CA LYS A 255 1.30 -13.41 -16.33
C LYS A 255 2.46 -14.27 -15.87
N THR A 256 2.99 -15.11 -16.74
CA THR A 256 4.10 -16.03 -16.44
C THR A 256 5.33 -15.31 -15.88
N ASP A 257 5.62 -14.11 -16.39
CA ASP A 257 6.73 -13.25 -15.97
C ASP A 257 6.35 -12.25 -14.86
N LYS A 258 5.06 -12.14 -14.51
CA LYS A 258 4.53 -11.23 -13.50
C LYS A 258 3.26 -11.77 -12.86
N LEU A 259 3.45 -12.67 -11.89
CA LEU A 259 2.34 -13.37 -11.23
C LEU A 259 1.45 -12.45 -10.37
N ILE A 260 2.05 -11.47 -9.69
CA ILE A 260 1.32 -10.45 -8.92
C ILE A 260 1.11 -9.25 -9.85
N ASN A 261 -0.01 -9.24 -10.56
CA ASN A 261 -0.33 -8.19 -11.53
C ASN A 261 -1.82 -7.84 -11.48
N VAL A 262 -2.10 -6.55 -11.37
CA VAL A 262 -3.43 -5.97 -11.47
C VAL A 262 -3.42 -4.98 -12.63
N GLU A 263 -4.37 -5.12 -13.53
CA GLU A 263 -4.56 -4.21 -14.65
C GLU A 263 -5.86 -3.42 -14.49
N VAL A 264 -5.91 -2.26 -15.12
CA VAL A 264 -7.12 -1.42 -15.20
C VAL A 264 -7.75 -1.68 -16.55
N ASP A 265 -8.88 -2.39 -16.55
CA ASP A 265 -9.61 -2.66 -17.79
C ASP A 265 -10.58 -1.50 -18.06
N LYS A 266 -10.37 -0.81 -19.19
CA LYS A 266 -11.21 0.31 -19.63
C LYS A 266 -12.54 -0.13 -20.26
N GLN A 267 -12.64 -1.38 -20.69
CA GLN A 267 -13.87 -1.93 -21.29
C GLN A 267 -14.86 -2.39 -20.22
N ILE A 268 -14.38 -2.79 -19.05
CA ILE A 268 -15.21 -3.12 -17.90
C ILE A 268 -15.34 -1.86 -17.03
N ASN A 269 -16.33 -1.03 -17.33
CA ASN A 269 -16.55 0.23 -16.64
C ASN A 269 -18.01 0.42 -16.18
N THR A 270 -18.20 1.25 -15.17
CA THR A 270 -19.50 1.71 -14.70
C THR A 270 -19.49 3.20 -14.43
N ARG A 271 -20.67 3.79 -14.21
CA ARG A 271 -20.83 5.17 -13.75
C ARG A 271 -21.28 5.18 -12.29
N ALA A 272 -20.67 6.06 -11.52
CA ALA A 272 -21.04 6.34 -10.14
C ALA A 272 -21.32 7.83 -9.98
N THR A 273 -22.38 8.16 -9.25
CA THR A 273 -22.71 9.54 -8.88
C THR A 273 -22.33 9.77 -7.42
N TYR A 274 -21.64 10.87 -7.13
CA TYR A 274 -21.26 11.23 -5.77
C TYR A 274 -21.62 12.69 -5.52
N GLU A 275 -22.57 12.93 -4.61
CA GLU A 275 -22.95 14.28 -4.19
C GLU A 275 -21.96 14.78 -3.13
N TYR A 276 -21.55 16.04 -3.25
CA TYR A 276 -20.57 16.63 -2.37
C TYR A 276 -20.86 18.11 -2.12
N ALA A 277 -20.81 18.51 -0.85
CA ALA A 277 -20.92 19.89 -0.43
C ALA A 277 -19.51 20.46 -0.22
N ILE A 278 -19.06 21.34 -1.11
CA ILE A 278 -17.77 22.02 -1.00
C ILE A 278 -17.78 22.90 0.24
N GLN A 279 -16.92 22.56 1.20
CA GLN A 279 -16.83 23.22 2.50
C GLN A 279 -15.97 24.48 2.42
N PHE A 280 -14.95 24.51 1.56
CA PHE A 280 -13.97 25.60 1.52
C PHE A 280 -14.59 27.00 1.51
N PHE A 281 -15.53 27.28 0.60
CA PHE A 281 -16.12 28.62 0.47
C PHE A 281 -17.02 28.99 1.65
N ASN A 282 -17.71 28.01 2.24
CA ASN A 282 -18.51 28.22 3.45
C ASN A 282 -17.61 28.59 4.62
N VAL A 283 -16.53 27.84 4.83
CA VAL A 283 -15.57 28.08 5.92
C VAL A 283 -14.83 29.41 5.70
N LYS A 284 -14.39 29.71 4.46
CA LYS A 284 -13.78 31.00 4.10
C LYS A 284 -14.66 32.19 4.51
N LYS A 285 -15.97 32.11 4.25
CA LYS A 285 -16.92 33.15 4.64
C LYS A 285 -17.03 33.31 6.16
N LEU A 286 -17.08 32.21 6.90
CA LEU A 286 -17.10 32.24 8.37
C LEU A 286 -15.84 32.89 8.95
N PHE A 287 -14.68 32.62 8.35
CA PHE A 287 -13.39 33.14 8.78
C PHE A 287 -13.07 34.55 8.24
N THR A 288 -13.99 35.20 7.51
CA THR A 288 -13.76 36.57 7.00
C THR A 288 -13.64 37.61 8.14
N ASN A 289 -14.29 37.36 9.29
CA ASN A 289 -14.20 38.22 10.47
C ASN A 289 -13.24 37.70 11.55
N PHE A 290 -12.54 36.60 11.26
CA PHE A 290 -11.55 36.03 12.15
C PHE A 290 -10.39 37.00 12.35
N ARG A 291 -10.06 37.30 13.60
CA ARG A 291 -8.98 38.21 13.96
C ARG A 291 -8.13 37.58 15.04
N ALA A 292 -6.94 38.12 15.23
CA ALA A 292 -6.13 37.75 16.36
C ALA A 292 -5.47 38.97 16.98
N THR A 293 -5.26 38.90 18.28
CA THR A 293 -4.48 39.85 19.06
C THR A 293 -3.29 39.14 19.68
N VAL A 294 -2.27 39.91 20.06
CA VAL A 294 -1.09 39.38 20.75
C VAL A 294 -1.15 39.73 22.22
N VAL A 295 -0.69 38.80 23.05
CA VAL A 295 -0.65 38.98 24.50
C VAL A 295 0.37 40.07 24.86
N ASN A 296 0.00 40.97 25.77
CA ASN A 296 0.94 41.92 26.37
C ASN A 296 1.77 41.26 27.49
N LYS A 297 2.94 41.81 27.77
CA LYS A 297 3.74 41.46 28.95
C LYS A 297 2.97 41.79 30.23
N GLU A 298 3.32 41.13 31.33
CA GLU A 298 2.70 41.35 32.64
C GLU A 298 2.77 42.82 33.11
N ASN A 299 3.83 43.54 32.69
CA ASN A 299 4.01 44.96 32.98
C ASN A 299 3.23 45.90 32.02
N GLY A 300 2.39 45.36 31.14
CA GLY A 300 1.63 46.11 30.13
C GLY A 300 2.40 46.46 28.85
N GLY A 301 3.67 46.07 28.73
CA GLY A 301 4.46 46.28 27.51
C GLY A 301 4.10 45.33 26.36
N LYS A 302 4.40 45.71 25.12
CA LYS A 302 4.25 44.83 23.95
C LYS A 302 5.32 43.73 23.93
N ILE A 303 4.99 42.56 23.41
CA ILE A 303 5.96 41.48 23.13
C ILE A 303 6.75 41.77 21.86
N THR A 304 7.96 41.21 21.72
CA THR A 304 8.69 41.22 20.44
C THR A 304 8.19 40.10 19.53
N VAL A 305 8.54 40.15 18.23
CA VAL A 305 8.22 39.05 17.31
C VAL A 305 8.96 37.75 17.68
N ASP A 306 10.18 37.84 18.20
CA ASP A 306 10.95 36.66 18.64
C ASP A 306 10.29 35.96 19.82
N GLU A 307 9.70 36.75 20.73
CA GLU A 307 8.89 36.23 21.82
C GLU A 307 7.63 35.52 21.33
N LEU A 308 6.99 36.02 20.26
CA LEU A 308 5.87 35.32 19.61
C LEU A 308 6.36 34.02 18.96
N LYS A 309 7.42 34.05 18.16
CA LYS A 309 8.00 32.86 17.50
C LYS A 309 8.35 31.76 18.50
N ALA A 310 8.96 32.13 19.63
CA ALA A 310 9.31 31.21 20.71
C ALA A 310 8.08 30.62 21.44
N SER A 311 6.90 31.21 21.28
CA SER A 311 5.65 30.74 21.90
C SER A 311 4.95 29.63 21.11
N TYR A 312 5.51 29.20 19.97
CA TYR A 312 4.94 28.13 19.17
C TYR A 312 4.97 26.79 19.89
N VAL A 313 3.81 26.15 20.03
CA VAL A 313 3.63 24.86 20.68
C VAL A 313 3.46 23.79 19.61
N LYS A 314 4.50 22.97 19.42
CA LYS A 314 4.56 21.96 18.34
C LYS A 314 3.39 20.98 18.33
N ASN A 315 2.92 20.53 19.49
CA ASN A 315 1.88 19.50 19.57
C ASN A 315 0.48 20.05 19.24
N SER A 316 0.20 21.31 19.58
CA SER A 316 -1.08 21.94 19.30
C SER A 316 -1.07 22.77 18.03
N HIS A 317 0.11 23.00 17.42
CA HIS A 317 0.31 23.87 16.28
C HIS A 317 -0.25 25.29 16.51
N LYS A 318 -0.04 25.83 17.72
CA LYS A 318 -0.56 27.15 18.13
C LYS A 318 0.54 27.99 18.77
N PHE A 319 0.41 29.31 18.65
CA PHE A 319 1.24 30.26 19.38
C PHE A 319 0.57 30.61 20.71
N SER A 320 1.20 30.32 21.84
CA SER A 320 0.60 30.57 23.17
C SER A 320 0.47 32.05 23.51
N LYS A 321 1.16 32.93 22.79
CA LYS A 321 1.04 34.40 22.90
C LYS A 321 0.08 35.01 21.87
N LEU A 322 -0.66 34.20 21.12
CA LEU A 322 -1.65 34.63 20.15
C LEU A 322 -3.06 34.33 20.66
N ASN A 323 -3.88 35.37 20.82
CA ASN A 323 -5.29 35.25 21.16
C ASN A 323 -6.12 35.26 19.89
N LEU A 324 -6.91 34.22 19.68
CA LEU A 324 -7.80 34.09 18.52
C LEU A 324 -9.18 34.64 18.86
N GLU A 325 -9.61 35.67 18.14
CA GLU A 325 -10.89 36.35 18.34
C GLU A 325 -11.87 35.97 17.23
N ASN A 326 -13.14 35.80 17.60
CA ASN A 326 -14.21 35.41 16.68
C ASN A 326 -13.93 34.10 15.92
N LEU A 327 -13.24 33.15 16.54
CA LEU A 327 -13.12 31.80 16.00
C LEU A 327 -14.52 31.17 15.93
N PRO A 328 -15.00 30.78 14.74
CA PRO A 328 -16.33 30.20 14.59
C PRO A 328 -16.50 28.91 15.41
N GLU A 329 -17.67 28.75 16.03
CA GLU A 329 -17.99 27.56 16.83
C GLU A 329 -17.88 26.27 15.99
N GLY A 330 -17.34 25.21 16.58
CA GLY A 330 -17.15 23.93 15.90
C GLY A 330 -15.95 23.87 14.97
N TYR A 331 -15.14 24.93 14.90
CA TYR A 331 -13.89 24.98 14.15
C TYR A 331 -12.70 25.23 15.07
N ASP A 332 -11.52 24.87 14.60
CA ASP A 332 -10.25 25.22 15.22
C ASP A 332 -9.22 25.57 14.14
N ALA A 333 -8.17 26.28 14.54
CA ALA A 333 -7.12 26.78 13.66
C ALA A 333 -5.74 26.34 14.17
N SER A 334 -4.94 25.80 13.25
CA SER A 334 -3.53 25.45 13.44
C SER A 334 -2.68 26.36 12.58
N PHE A 335 -1.50 26.71 13.08
CA PHE A 335 -0.58 27.64 12.44
C PHE A 335 0.70 26.94 12.03
N ASP A 336 1.30 27.44 10.97
CA ASP A 336 2.67 27.08 10.63
C ASP A 336 3.64 27.76 11.63
N PRO A 337 4.76 27.11 11.99
CA PRO A 337 5.76 27.69 12.89
C PRO A 337 6.49 28.90 12.29
N GLU A 338 6.52 29.00 10.96
CA GLU A 338 7.19 30.07 10.25
C GLU A 338 6.35 31.35 10.26
N VAL A 339 6.97 32.45 10.67
CA VAL A 339 6.36 33.78 10.64
C VAL A 339 7.02 34.58 9.52
N GLY A 340 6.28 34.79 8.44
CA GLY A 340 6.69 35.67 7.36
C GLY A 340 6.53 37.15 7.73
N GLU A 341 7.03 38.03 6.87
CA GLU A 341 6.83 39.47 7.04
C GLU A 341 6.67 40.19 5.70
N ASP A 342 5.89 41.27 5.73
CA ASP A 342 5.88 42.31 4.71
C ASP A 342 6.29 43.66 5.32
N GLU A 343 6.18 44.75 4.56
CA GLU A 343 6.56 46.09 5.02
C GLU A 343 5.86 46.48 6.33
N ASN A 344 4.61 46.09 6.52
CA ASN A 344 3.75 46.59 7.60
C ASN A 344 3.29 45.51 8.58
N ASN A 345 3.45 44.23 8.24
CA ASN A 345 2.86 43.12 8.99
C ASN A 345 3.83 41.95 9.17
N TYR A 346 3.60 41.20 10.24
CA TYR A 346 3.97 39.79 10.33
C TYR A 346 2.83 38.93 9.80
N ILE A 347 3.17 37.85 9.10
CA ILE A 347 2.24 37.00 8.37
C ILE A 347 2.33 35.59 8.92
N LEU A 348 1.21 35.09 9.43
CA LEU A 348 1.07 33.74 9.93
C LEU A 348 0.16 32.94 9.00
N SER A 349 0.67 31.86 8.43
CA SER A 349 -0.15 30.91 7.69
C SER A 349 -0.94 30.04 8.68
N TYR A 350 -2.21 29.79 8.39
CA TYR A 350 -3.05 28.94 9.21
C TYR A 350 -3.96 28.04 8.38
N SER A 351 -4.29 26.89 8.97
CA SER A 351 -5.20 25.89 8.45
C SER A 351 -6.37 25.72 9.41
N VAL A 352 -7.57 25.59 8.87
CA VAL A 352 -8.82 25.41 9.61
C VAL A 352 -9.36 24.01 9.41
N PHE A 353 -9.83 23.42 10.49
CA PHE A 353 -10.43 22.09 10.54
C PHE A 353 -11.67 22.10 11.43
N LYS A 354 -12.47 21.04 11.34
CA LYS A 354 -13.65 20.86 12.20
C LYS A 354 -13.21 20.30 13.55
N ASN A 355 -13.73 20.81 14.65
CA ASN A 355 -13.46 20.29 16.00
C ASN A 355 -14.54 19.25 16.37
N PRO A 356 -14.20 18.04 16.85
CA PRO A 356 -12.86 17.52 17.19
C PRO A 356 -12.14 16.78 16.04
N ASP A 357 -12.70 16.75 14.84
CA ASP A 357 -12.09 16.07 13.70
C ASP A 357 -10.95 16.89 13.04
N ALA A 358 -9.78 16.86 13.67
CA ALA A 358 -8.60 17.56 13.19
C ALA A 358 -7.91 16.92 11.97
N ARG A 359 -8.55 15.96 11.28
CA ARG A 359 -7.91 15.20 10.20
C ARG A 359 -8.01 15.84 8.82
N THR A 360 -9.02 16.67 8.59
CA THR A 360 -9.28 17.26 7.27
C THR A 360 -9.21 18.78 7.35
N VAL A 361 -8.26 19.34 6.58
CA VAL A 361 -8.16 20.79 6.39
C VAL A 361 -9.29 21.23 5.47
N LEU A 362 -10.13 22.14 5.94
CA LEU A 362 -11.29 22.66 5.22
C LEU A 362 -11.01 24.02 4.58
N TYR A 363 -10.09 24.79 5.14
CA TYR A 363 -9.74 26.12 4.67
C TYR A 363 -8.31 26.46 5.11
N MET A 364 -7.62 27.24 4.29
CA MET A 364 -6.28 27.73 4.57
C MET A 364 -6.25 29.23 4.27
N SER A 365 -5.43 29.97 5.01
CA SER A 365 -5.27 31.40 4.77
C SER A 365 -4.05 31.97 5.50
N LYS A 366 -3.91 33.30 5.41
CA LYS A 366 -2.88 34.06 6.10
C LYS A 366 -3.52 35.09 7.03
N LEU A 367 -3.07 35.09 8.27
CA LEU A 367 -3.39 36.07 9.28
C LEU A 367 -2.30 37.15 9.28
N LYS A 368 -2.68 38.41 9.09
CA LYS A 368 -1.77 39.55 9.13
C LYS A 368 -1.85 40.22 10.50
N LEU A 369 -0.71 40.30 11.18
CA LEU A 369 -0.56 41.04 12.43
C LEU A 369 0.27 42.29 12.16
N SER A 370 -0.26 43.47 12.43
CA SER A 370 0.50 44.70 12.20
C SER A 370 1.76 44.73 13.08
N LYS A 371 2.87 45.23 12.51
CA LYS A 371 4.14 45.38 13.23
C LYS A 371 4.01 46.33 14.43
N ASP A 372 3.02 47.22 14.44
CA ASP A 372 2.73 48.10 15.56
C ASP A 372 2.25 47.35 16.81
N LEU A 373 1.76 46.11 16.68
CA LEU A 373 1.34 45.28 17.80
C LEU A 373 2.53 44.78 18.63
N PHE A 374 3.75 44.92 18.10
CA PHE A 374 4.97 44.40 18.70
C PHE A 374 5.88 45.53 19.18
N ALA A 375 6.71 45.23 20.18
CA ALA A 375 7.84 46.09 20.52
C ALA A 375 8.92 46.00 19.44
N LEU A 376 9.62 47.11 19.18
CA LEU A 376 10.79 47.12 18.31
C LEU A 376 11.83 46.13 18.87
N THR A 377 12.31 45.23 18.03
CA THR A 377 13.51 44.44 18.33
C THR A 377 14.70 45.39 18.36
N ASN A 378 15.18 45.73 19.56
CA ASN A 378 16.42 46.48 19.69
C ASN A 378 17.57 45.63 19.13
N ALA A 379 18.20 46.11 18.07
CA ALA A 379 19.50 45.60 17.65
C ALA A 379 20.56 46.09 18.65
N SER A 380 20.77 45.36 19.75
CA SER A 380 21.94 45.57 20.61
C SER A 380 22.21 44.33 21.47
N ASP A 381 23.10 43.47 20.97
CA ASP A 381 24.23 42.93 21.73
C ASP A 381 25.32 42.46 20.74
N SER A 382 25.87 43.43 20.00
CA SER A 382 27.12 43.25 19.25
C SER A 382 28.02 44.47 19.39
N SER A 383 28.36 44.81 20.65
CA SER A 383 29.55 45.62 20.93
C SER A 383 29.89 45.55 22.42
N ALA A 384 30.60 44.50 22.82
CA ALA A 384 31.49 44.56 23.97
C ALA A 384 32.89 44.12 23.52
N THR A 385 33.66 45.13 23.11
CA THR A 385 35.14 45.21 23.14
C THR A 385 35.95 44.18 22.34
N ALA A 386 36.38 44.60 21.15
CA ALA A 386 37.67 44.22 20.59
C ALA A 386 38.72 45.24 21.00
N ASN A 387 39.74 44.77 21.73
CA ASN A 387 41.14 45.22 21.79
C ASN A 387 41.78 44.52 23.00
N ASN A 388 42.99 43.97 23.00
CA ASN A 388 43.92 43.50 21.98
C ASN A 388 45.10 42.93 22.80
N ALA A 389 45.59 41.72 22.51
CA ALA A 389 46.98 41.23 22.69
C ALA A 389 46.96 39.70 22.68
N ALA A 390 47.23 39.03 21.56
CA ALA A 390 48.57 38.77 21.02
C ALA A 390 49.43 37.88 21.93
N ASN A 391 49.42 36.59 21.55
CA ASN A 391 50.54 35.65 21.44
C ASN A 391 51.41 35.23 22.63
N ASN A 392 51.59 33.90 22.61
CA ASN A 392 52.78 33.10 22.89
C ASN A 392 53.11 32.67 24.34
N GLU A 393 52.96 31.35 24.49
CA GLU A 393 53.98 30.40 24.95
C GLU A 393 54.41 30.31 26.43
N SER A 394 54.76 29.06 26.75
CA SER A 394 55.56 28.53 27.87
C SER A 394 54.87 28.30 29.22
N ALA A 395 54.50 27.02 29.41
CA ALA A 395 55.13 26.05 30.32
C ALA A 395 55.71 26.48 31.68
N GLU A 396 55.60 25.54 32.62
CA GLU A 396 56.21 25.44 33.97
C GLU A 396 55.58 26.31 35.07
N ALA A 397 55.58 25.95 36.35
CA ALA A 397 55.71 24.71 37.13
C ALA A 397 55.54 25.15 38.60
N SER A 398 55.20 24.20 39.50
CA SER A 398 55.12 24.34 40.98
C SER A 398 54.03 25.28 41.51
N GLY A 399 53.20 24.93 42.49
CA GLY A 399 53.43 24.04 43.61
C GLY A 399 53.48 24.88 44.88
N HIS A 400 52.33 25.01 45.55
CA HIS A 400 52.20 25.03 47.01
C HIS A 400 50.75 24.76 47.42
#